data_AF-A0A953FED4-F1
#
_entry.id   AF-A0A953FED4-F1
#
_cell.length_a   1.000
_cell.length_b   1.000
_cell.length_c   1.000
_cell.angle_alpha   90.00
_cell.angle_beta   90.00
_cell.angle_gamma   90.00
#
_symmetry.space_group_name_H-M   'P 1'
#
loop_
_entity.id
_entity.type
_entity.pdbx_description
1 polymer ?
#
loop_
_entity_poly.entity_id
_entity_poly.type
_entity_poly.pdbx_seq_one_letter_code
_entity_poly.pdbx_strand_id
1 'polypeptide(L)'
;MNILETLLAKRANGHKSIAILIDPDKAEDDARLHSLLRLAAENCVDFVFVGGSLITSGNISMLIGRIRKETAIPIVLFPGGY
;
A
#
# COMPACT_ATOMS: atom_id res chain seq x y z
N MET A 1 -3.61 -10.00 14.87
CA MET A 1 -4.78 -9.15 14.56
C MET A 1 -4.84 -8.99 13.06
N ASN A 2 -5.99 -9.28 12.44
CA ASN A 2 -6.15 -9.10 11.00
C ASN A 2 -6.41 -7.61 10.66
N ILE A 3 -6.30 -7.26 9.37
CA ILE A 3 -6.46 -5.86 8.92
C ILE A 3 -7.89 -5.37 9.19
N LEU A 4 -8.91 -6.22 9.01
CA LEU A 4 -10.31 -5.87 9.25
C LEU A 4 -10.56 -5.52 10.73
N GLU A 5 -10.06 -6.32 11.66
CA GLU A 5 -10.11 -6.06 13.11
C GLU A 5 -9.44 -4.73 13.46
N THR A 6 -8.30 -4.45 12.84
CA THR A 6 -7.57 -3.19 13.05
C THR A 6 -8.40 -1.99 12.58
N LEU A 7 -9.00 -2.07 11.39
CA LEU A 7 -9.87 -1.01 10.85
C LEU A 7 -11.13 -0.80 11.71
N LEU A 8 -11.76 -1.89 12.14
CA LEU A 8 -12.95 -1.84 13.02
C LEU A 8 -12.60 -1.21 14.37
N ALA A 9 -11.47 -1.59 14.98
CA ALA A 9 -11.01 -1.02 16.24
C ALA A 9 -10.66 0.47 16.12
N LYS A 10 -9.97 0.88 15.04
CA LYS A 10 -9.68 2.30 14.79
C LYS A 10 -10.95 3.11 14.60
N ARG A 11 -11.91 2.60 13.82
CA ARG A 11 -13.23 3.21 13.63
C ARG A 11 -13.97 3.38 14.97
N ALA A 12 -14.02 2.32 15.79
CA ALA A 12 -14.72 2.35 17.08
C ALA A 12 -14.11 3.39 18.05
N ASN A 13 -12.80 3.61 17.98
CA ASN A 13 -12.10 4.61 18.78
C ASN A 13 -12.04 6.01 18.14
N GLY A 14 -12.69 6.23 17.00
CA GLY A 14 -12.64 7.52 16.29
C GLY A 14 -11.29 7.85 15.64
N HIS A 15 -10.34 6.92 15.64
CA HIS A 15 -9.03 7.10 15.00
C HIS A 15 -9.17 6.99 13.48
N LYS A 16 -8.77 8.06 12.79
CA LYS A 16 -8.70 8.07 11.32
C LYS A 16 -7.49 7.27 10.86
N SER A 17 -7.59 6.72 9.66
CA SER A 17 -6.47 6.07 9.00
C SER A 17 -6.25 6.66 7.62
N ILE A 18 -5.00 6.65 7.20
CA ILE A 18 -4.57 7.07 5.87
C ILE A 18 -3.90 5.91 5.15
N ALA A 19 -4.21 5.77 3.88
CA ALA A 19 -3.59 4.81 2.99
C ALA A 19 -3.06 5.52 1.75
N ILE A 20 -1.90 5.08 1.25
CA ILE A 20 -1.42 5.47 -0.07
C ILE A 20 -1.81 4.40 -1.09
N LEU A 21 -2.28 4.79 -2.26
CA LEU A 21 -2.57 3.86 -3.36
C LEU A 21 -1.44 3.93 -4.39
N ILE A 22 -0.81 2.79 -4.65
CA ILE A 22 0.26 2.62 -5.64
C ILE A 22 -0.28 1.79 -6.81
N ASP A 23 -0.30 2.44 -7.97
CA ASP A 23 -0.68 1.86 -9.24
C ASP A 23 0.55 1.15 -9.87
N PRO A 24 0.50 -0.18 -10.10
CA PRO A 24 1.65 -0.92 -10.61
C PRO A 24 2.15 -0.42 -11.97
N ASP A 25 1.26 0.14 -12.80
CA ASP A 25 1.63 0.65 -14.12
C ASP A 25 2.35 2.02 -14.05
N LYS A 26 2.35 2.68 -12.88
CA LYS A 26 2.99 3.99 -12.66
C LYS A 26 4.18 3.91 -11.72
N ALA A 27 4.53 2.71 -11.25
CA ALA A 27 5.54 2.47 -10.23
C ALA A 27 6.83 1.85 -10.78
N GLU A 28 7.22 2.20 -12.00
CA GLU A 28 8.42 1.65 -12.66
C GLU A 28 9.74 2.19 -12.09
N ASP A 29 9.73 3.42 -11.53
CA ASP A 29 10.92 4.09 -10.98
C ASP A 29 11.14 3.75 -9.49
N ASP A 30 12.19 2.96 -9.22
CA ASP A 30 12.58 2.52 -7.89
C ASP A 30 12.98 3.68 -6.96
N ALA A 31 13.67 4.71 -7.46
CA ALA A 31 14.09 5.83 -6.62
C ALA A 31 12.90 6.66 -6.13
N ARG A 32 11.89 6.81 -7.00
CA ARG A 32 10.64 7.47 -6.66
C ARG A 32 9.81 6.64 -5.69
N LEU A 33 9.70 5.32 -5.91
CA LEU A 33 9.02 4.42 -4.99
C LEU A 33 9.67 4.46 -3.61
N HIS A 34 11.00 4.41 -3.55
CA HIS A 34 11.75 4.49 -2.31
C HIS A 34 11.48 5.77 -1.53
N SER A 35 11.53 6.92 -2.22
CA SER A 35 11.25 8.23 -1.62
C SER A 35 9.82 8.30 -1.09
N LEU A 36 8.84 7.73 -1.82
CA LEU A 36 7.44 7.67 -1.39
C LEU A 36 7.26 6.81 -0.14
N LEU A 37 7.86 5.61 -0.10
CA LEU A 37 7.74 4.69 1.02
C LEU A 37 8.41 5.25 2.28
N ARG A 38 9.56 5.92 2.11
CA ARG A 38 10.23 6.61 3.20
C ARG A 38 9.36 7.73 3.77
N LEU A 39 8.77 8.57 2.91
CA LEU A 39 7.87 9.64 3.34
C LEU A 39 6.63 9.06 4.05
N ALA A 40 6.08 7.96 3.54
CA ALA A 40 4.94 7.28 4.15
C ALA A 40 5.27 6.76 5.56
N ALA A 41 6.46 6.19 5.74
CA ALA A 41 6.94 5.74 7.06
C ALA A 41 7.16 6.92 8.02
N GLU A 42 7.80 8.01 7.57
CA GLU A 42 8.05 9.21 8.37
C GLU A 42 6.75 9.93 8.80
N ASN A 43 5.67 9.81 8.01
CA ASN A 43 4.38 10.46 8.28
C ASN A 43 3.31 9.51 8.84
N CYS A 44 3.70 8.35 9.37
CA CYS A 44 2.80 7.39 10.04
C CYS A 44 1.62 6.92 9.16
N VAL A 45 1.85 6.68 7.87
CA VAL A 45 0.84 6.09 6.99
C VAL A 45 0.48 4.69 7.48
N ASP A 46 -0.81 4.41 7.58
CA ASP A 46 -1.30 3.16 8.19
C ASP A 46 -1.26 1.97 7.21
N PHE A 47 -1.45 2.23 5.91
CA PHE A 47 -1.57 1.19 4.90
C PHE A 47 -0.98 1.60 3.54
N VAL A 48 -0.43 0.62 2.82
CA VAL A 48 -0.11 0.75 1.39
C VAL A 48 -1.08 -0.09 0.60
N PHE A 49 -1.86 0.53 -0.27
CA PHE A 49 -2.76 -0.15 -1.18
C PHE A 49 -2.03 -0.34 -2.51
N VAL A 50 -2.11 -1.53 -3.10
CA VAL A 50 -1.48 -1.85 -4.39
C VAL A 50 -2.55 -2.29 -5.38
N GLY A 51 -2.71 -1.55 -6.46
CA GLY A 51 -3.65 -1.87 -7.54
C GLY A 51 -4.05 -0.66 -8.38
N GLY A 52 -4.88 -0.89 -9.40
CA GLY A 52 -5.22 0.08 -10.44
C GLY A 52 -6.23 -0.49 -11.45
N SER A 53 -6.50 0.23 -12.54
CA SER A 53 -7.56 -0.14 -13.50
C SER A 53 -7.26 -1.41 -14.30
N LEU A 54 -6.04 -1.60 -14.79
CA LEU A 54 -5.60 -2.83 -15.43
C LEU A 54 -4.56 -3.48 -14.53
N ILE A 55 -4.83 -4.70 -14.07
CA ILE A 55 -3.89 -5.43 -13.22
C ILE A 55 -3.31 -6.58 -14.03
N THR A 56 -2.05 -6.46 -14.42
CA THR A 56 -1.28 -7.59 -14.93
C THR A 56 -0.60 -8.29 -13.75
N SER A 57 -0.84 -9.59 -13.60
CA SER A 57 -0.39 -10.39 -12.44
C SER A 57 1.13 -10.43 -12.24
N GLY A 58 1.91 -10.23 -13.31
CA GLY A 58 3.37 -10.15 -13.25
C GLY A 58 3.90 -8.88 -12.57
N ASN A 59 3.29 -7.73 -12.84
CA ASN A 59 3.78 -6.44 -12.33
C ASN A 59 3.51 -6.25 -10.83
N ILE A 60 2.34 -6.70 -10.35
CA ILE A 60 1.97 -6.61 -8.93
C ILE A 60 2.91 -7.37 -8.01
N SER A 61 3.25 -8.62 -8.36
CA SER A 61 4.06 -9.47 -7.47
C SER A 61 5.45 -8.88 -7.24
N MET A 62 6.04 -8.33 -8.31
CA MET A 62 7.33 -7.66 -8.24
C MET A 62 7.25 -6.39 -7.40
N LEU A 63 6.24 -5.54 -7.62
CA LEU A 63 6.04 -4.31 -6.85
C LEU A 63 5.86 -4.58 -5.36
N ILE A 64 5.03 -5.55 -4.99
CA ILE A 64 4.85 -5.96 -3.58
C ILE A 64 6.18 -6.42 -2.99
N GLY A 65 6.97 -7.19 -3.73
CA GLY A 65 8.30 -7.61 -3.32
C GLY A 65 9.24 -6.44 -3.04
N ARG A 66 9.18 -5.38 -3.84
CA ARG A 66 9.96 -4.14 -3.61
C ARG A 66 9.46 -3.40 -2.37
N ILE A 67 8.16 -3.13 -2.27
CA ILE A 67 7.57 -2.42 -1.13
C ILE A 67 7.89 -3.12 0.20
N ARG A 68 7.76 -4.45 0.26
CA ARG A 68 8.04 -5.23 1.49
C ARG A 68 9.50 -5.19 1.93
N LYS A 69 10.45 -4.93 1.04
CA LYS A 69 11.87 -4.79 1.40
C LYS A 69 12.17 -3.44 2.04
N GLU A 70 11.34 -2.44 1.79
CA GLU A 70 11.62 -1.05 2.16
C GLU A 70 10.74 -0.54 3.30
N THR A 71 9.59 -1.17 3.55
CA THR A 71 8.69 -0.77 4.62
C THR A 71 7.99 -1.95 5.31
N ALA A 72 7.67 -1.74 6.59
CA ALA A 72 6.84 -2.64 7.39
C ALA A 72 5.34 -2.27 7.37
N ILE A 73 4.97 -1.21 6.65
CA ILE A 73 3.56 -0.78 6.53
C ILE A 73 2.75 -1.91 5.88
N PRO A 74 1.59 -2.30 6.45
CA PRO A 74 0.76 -3.35 5.89
C PRO A 74 0.31 -3.04 4.46
N ILE A 75 0.48 -4.04 3.58
CA ILE A 75 0.07 -3.96 2.18
C ILE A 75 -1.30 -4.59 2.01
N VAL A 76 -2.20 -3.88 1.34
CA VAL A 76 -3.55 -4.33 0.98
C VAL A 76 -3.66 -4.35 -0.54
N LEU A 77 -4.04 -5.50 -1.11
CA LEU A 77 -4.37 -5.56 -2.53
C LEU A 77 -5.66 -4.79 -2.78
N PHE A 78 -5.64 -3.88 -3.75
CA PHE A 78 -6.79 -3.11 -4.18
C PHE A 78 -7.11 -3.46 -5.65
N PRO A 79 -7.73 -4.63 -5.91
CA PRO A 79 -7.99 -5.07 -7.26
C PRO A 79 -8.95 -4.09 -7.97
N GLY A 80 -8.63 -3.75 -9.23
CA GLY A 80 -9.49 -2.95 -10.10
C GLY A 80 -10.65 -3.74 -10.69
N GLY A 81 -11.40 -3.08 -11.57
CA GLY A 81 -12.48 -3.69 -12.34
C GLY A 81 -11.97 -4.49 -13.54
N TYR A 82 -12.72 -5.52 -13.89
CA TYR A 82 -12.56 -6.38 -15.07
C TYR A 82 -13.29 -5.81 -16.29
#